data_AF-A0A920FIT8-F1
#
_entry.id   AF-A0A920FIT8-F1
#
_cell.length_a   1.000
_cell.length_b   1.000
_cell.length_c   1.000
_cell.angle_alpha   90.00
_cell.angle_beta   90.00
_cell.angle_gamma   90.00
#
_symmetry.space_group_name_H-M   'P 1'
#
loop_
_entity.id
_entity.type
_entity.pdbx_description
1 polymer ?
#
loop_
_entity_poly.entity_id
_entity_poly.type
_entity_poly.pdbx_seq_one_letter_code
_entity_poly.pdbx_strand_id
1 'polypeptide(L)'
;MNPFQVGDKVRFLNAEGHGIITKIINDNQVELENEYGFDEVYDIKELVGERSKEDYKTDNLAFNQEVNQKLKADQMEQQASALRKKFKHLEKYGGKDRDVIDLHVENLIDS
;
A
#
# COMPACT_ATOMS: atom_id res chain seq x y z
N MET A 1 32.57 16.24 2.11
CA MET A 1 31.99 15.63 0.89
C MET A 1 30.57 16.12 0.79
N ASN A 2 30.34 17.15 -0.01
CA ASN A 2 29.01 17.72 -0.18
C ASN A 2 28.10 16.75 -0.94
N PRO A 3 26.95 16.35 -0.35
CA PRO A 3 26.00 15.46 -1.01
C PRO A 3 25.06 16.21 -1.97
N PHE A 4 25.23 17.53 -2.12
CA PHE A 4 24.34 18.41 -2.87
C PHE A 4 25.05 19.10 -4.04
N GLN A 5 24.31 19.35 -5.11
CA GLN A 5 24.76 20.09 -6.30
C GLN A 5 23.90 21.35 -6.52
N VAL A 6 24.43 22.31 -7.26
CA VAL A 6 23.67 23.51 -7.67
C VAL A 6 22.49 23.08 -8.54
N GLY A 7 21.29 23.57 -8.21
CA GLY A 7 20.02 23.21 -8.85
C GLY A 7 19.24 22.10 -8.14
N ASP A 8 19.79 21.48 -7.09
CA ASP A 8 19.04 20.51 -6.29
C ASP A 8 17.94 21.20 -5.46
N LYS A 9 16.77 20.57 -5.45
CA LYS A 9 15.69 20.92 -4.53
C LYS A 9 15.94 20.29 -3.17
N VAL A 10 15.90 21.13 -2.15
CA VAL A 10 16.08 20.75 -0.75
C VAL A 10 14.89 21.23 0.08
N ARG A 11 14.66 20.56 1.20
CA ARG A 11 13.70 20.93 2.22
C ARG A 11 14.44 21.18 3.52
N PHE A 12 13.97 22.14 4.31
CA PHE A 12 14.53 22.41 5.62
C PHE A 12 14.17 21.30 6.62
N LEU A 13 15.11 20.95 7.48
CA LEU A 13 14.89 19.99 8.57
C LEU A 13 14.02 20.60 9.68
N ASN A 14 14.26 21.87 9.99
CA ASN A 14 13.66 22.60 11.12
C ASN A 14 12.55 23.57 10.72
N ALA A 15 12.20 23.67 9.43
CA ALA A 15 11.18 24.58 8.93
C ALA A 15 10.33 23.92 7.83
N GLU A 16 9.07 24.35 7.72
CA GLU A 16 8.25 24.03 6.56
C GLU A 16 8.59 25.00 5.44
N GLY A 17 9.27 24.50 4.40
CA GLY A 17 9.65 25.28 3.23
C GLY A 17 10.55 24.51 2.29
N HIS A 18 10.54 24.90 1.03
CA HIS A 18 11.39 24.33 -0.01
C HIS A 18 12.40 25.37 -0.50
N GLY A 19 13.59 24.93 -0.87
CA GLY A 19 14.63 25.78 -1.42
C GLY A 19 15.35 25.10 -2.58
N ILE A 20 15.94 25.89 -3.46
CA ILE A 20 16.78 25.41 -4.56
C ILE A 20 18.20 25.89 -4.31
N ILE A 21 19.19 25.00 -4.34
CA ILE A 21 20.58 25.39 -4.13
C ILE A 21 21.05 26.24 -5.32
N THR A 22 21.37 27.50 -5.08
CA THR A 22 21.90 28.43 -6.10
C THR A 22 23.42 28.38 -6.14
N LYS A 23 24.07 28.15 -4.99
CA LYS A 23 25.52 28.15 -4.90
C LYS A 23 26.04 27.27 -3.77
N ILE A 24 27.21 26.69 -3.97
CA ILE A 24 27.93 25.95 -2.94
C ILE A 24 29.08 26.82 -2.46
N ILE A 25 29.07 27.20 -1.17
CA ILE A 25 30.11 28.04 -0.59
C ILE A 25 31.27 27.17 -0.12
N ASN A 26 30.98 26.13 0.67
CA ASN A 26 31.97 25.24 1.29
C ASN A 26 31.42 23.81 1.41
N ASP A 27 32.26 22.87 1.86
CA ASP A 27 31.88 21.48 2.22
C ASP A 27 30.83 21.35 3.35
N ASN A 28 30.38 22.47 3.94
CA ASN A 28 29.40 22.47 5.03
C ASN A 28 28.30 23.54 4.88
N GLN A 29 28.41 24.43 3.89
CA GLN A 29 27.50 25.56 3.71
C GLN A 29 27.12 25.72 2.25
N VAL A 30 25.82 25.91 2.02
CA VAL A 30 25.22 26.14 0.71
C VAL A 30 24.31 27.35 0.77
N GLU A 31 24.25 28.07 -0.34
CA GLU A 31 23.30 29.14 -0.59
C GLU A 31 22.12 28.55 -1.37
N LEU A 32 20.92 28.88 -0.91
CA LEU A 32 19.68 28.41 -1.50
C LEU A 32 18.72 29.57 -1.71
N GLU A 33 17.92 29.47 -2.75
CA GLU A 33 16.81 30.37 -3.05
C GLU A 33 15.52 29.75 -2.49
N ASN A 34 14.83 30.49 -1.63
CA ASN A 34 13.52 30.13 -1.10
C ASN A 34 12.41 30.34 -2.12
N GLU A 35 11.20 29.82 -1.84
CA GLU A 35 9.98 30.03 -2.64
C GLU A 35 9.60 31.51 -2.87
N TYR A 36 10.17 32.40 -2.06
CA TYR A 36 9.99 33.85 -2.13
C TYR A 36 11.05 34.56 -3.00
N GLY A 37 12.02 33.84 -3.56
CA GLY A 37 13.11 34.41 -4.36
C GLY A 37 14.20 35.11 -3.54
N PHE A 38 14.38 34.70 -2.28
CA PHE A 38 15.47 35.19 -1.43
C PHE A 38 16.57 34.15 -1.32
N ASP A 39 17.82 34.59 -1.51
CA ASP A 39 19.02 33.80 -1.27
C ASP A 39 19.38 33.81 0.23
N GLU A 40 19.44 32.63 0.83
CA GLU A 40 19.86 32.43 2.22
C GLU A 40 20.94 31.37 2.32
N VAL A 41 21.87 31.55 3.28
CA VAL A 41 22.95 30.60 3.54
C VAL A 41 22.54 29.64 4.65
N TYR A 42 22.52 28.35 4.34
CA TYR A 42 22.20 27.29 5.30
C TYR A 42 23.33 26.26 5.41
N ASP A 43 23.41 25.61 6.58
CA ASP A 43 24.30 24.48 6.79
C ASP A 43 23.70 23.22 6.14
N ILE A 44 24.53 22.39 5.52
CA ILE A 44 24.08 21.14 4.89
C ILE A 44 23.39 20.19 5.88
N LYS A 45 23.65 20.32 7.19
CA LYS A 45 23.02 19.52 8.25
C LYS A 45 21.56 19.88 8.48
N GLU A 46 21.18 21.11 8.15
CA GLU A 46 19.82 21.64 8.31
C GLU A 46 18.97 21.42 7.06
N LEU A 47 19.55 20.80 6.02
CA LEU A 47 18.94 20.60 4.72
C LEU A 47 18.77 19.10 4.43
N VAL A 48 17.63 18.77 3.84
CA VAL A 48 17.30 17.41 3.42
C VAL A 48 16.99 17.47 1.94
N GLY A 49 17.69 16.69 1.12
CA GLY A 49 17.38 16.59 -0.31
C GLY A 49 15.96 16.09 -0.53
N GLU A 50 15.25 16.67 -1.51
CA GLU A 50 13.95 16.18 -1.94
C GLU A 50 14.12 14.81 -2.61
N ARG A 51 14.16 13.75 -1.80
CA ARG A 51 14.14 12.36 -2.27
C ARG A 51 12.72 11.83 -2.23
N SER A 52 12.35 11.07 -3.25
CA SER A 52 11.07 10.36 -3.33
C SER A 52 10.81 9.58 -2.04
N LYS A 53 9.56 9.57 -1.58
CA LYS A 53 9.10 8.81 -0.39
C LYS A 53 9.52 7.33 -0.38
N GLU A 54 9.88 6.81 -1.55
CA GLU A 54 10.35 5.46 -1.83
C GLU A 54 11.73 5.14 -1.22
N ASP A 55 12.55 6.15 -0.91
CA ASP A 55 13.89 5.96 -0.30
C ASP A 55 13.85 5.85 1.23
N TYR A 56 12.72 6.18 1.86
CA TYR A 56 12.55 5.92 3.29
C TYR A 56 12.36 4.42 3.46
N LYS A 57 13.47 3.69 3.70
CA LYS A 57 13.47 2.28 4.11
C LYS A 57 12.81 2.12 5.48
N THR A 58 11.49 2.26 5.53
CA THR A 58 10.64 1.94 6.68
C THR A 58 10.36 0.44 6.79
N ASP A 59 10.86 -0.36 5.82
CA ASP A 59 10.78 -1.83 5.77
C ASP A 59 11.37 -2.55 6.99
N ASN A 60 12.22 -1.89 7.80
CA ASN A 60 12.89 -2.52 8.95
C ASN A 60 12.24 -2.24 10.30
N LEU A 61 11.06 -1.59 10.36
CA LEU A 61 10.31 -1.47 11.60
C LEU A 61 9.52 -2.77 11.81
N ALA A 62 9.95 -3.60 12.77
CA ALA A 62 9.30 -4.87 13.15
C ALA A 62 7.76 -4.75 13.32
N PHE A 63 7.29 -3.54 13.68
CA PHE A 63 5.87 -3.20 13.78
C PHE A 63 5.10 -3.35 12.45
N ASN A 64 5.71 -3.00 11.31
CA ASN A 64 5.07 -3.09 9.99
C ASN A 64 4.87 -4.54 9.54
N GLN A 65 5.73 -5.47 9.97
CA GLN A 65 5.56 -6.89 9.65
C GLN A 65 4.37 -7.50 10.40
N GLU A 66 4.17 -7.15 11.67
CA GLU A 66 3.04 -7.67 12.46
C GLU A 66 1.69 -7.17 11.93
N VAL A 67 1.60 -5.88 11.56
CA VAL A 67 0.38 -5.31 10.98
C VAL A 67 0.04 -5.97 9.64
N ASN A 68 1.03 -6.15 8.77
CA ASN A 68 0.82 -6.83 7.48
C ASN A 68 0.43 -8.31 7.64
N GLN A 69 0.94 -9.00 8.67
CA GLN A 69 0.53 -10.37 8.96
C GLN A 69 -0.92 -10.44 9.45
N LYS A 70 -1.33 -9.54 10.36
CA LYS A 70 -2.72 -9.47 10.84
C LYS A 70 -3.71 -9.17 9.70
N LEU A 71 -3.39 -8.22 8.83
CA LEU A 71 -4.23 -7.89 7.67
C LEU A 71 -4.40 -9.07 6.69
N LYS A 72 -3.34 -9.86 6.47
CA LYS A 72 -3.42 -11.07 5.64
C LYS A 72 -4.27 -12.17 6.28
N ALA A 73 -4.16 -12.35 7.59
CA ALA A 73 -4.96 -13.33 8.33
C ALA A 73 -6.46 -12.99 8.25
N ASP A 74 -6.84 -11.73 8.46
CA ASP A 74 -8.24 -11.28 8.37
C ASP A 74 -8.82 -11.47 6.95
N GLN A 75 -8.03 -11.19 5.91
CA GLN A 75 -8.45 -11.44 4.52
C GLN A 75 -8.66 -12.93 4.25
N MET A 76 -7.78 -13.80 4.74
CA MET A 76 -7.93 -15.25 4.59
C MET A 76 -9.17 -15.78 5.32
N GLU A 77 -9.46 -15.29 6.51
CA GLU A 77 -10.66 -15.68 7.26
C GLU A 77 -11.95 -15.24 6.57
N GLN A 78 -11.98 -14.02 6.03
CA GLN A 78 -13.10 -13.52 5.23
C GLN A 78 -13.31 -14.36 3.96
N GLN A 79 -12.23 -14.69 3.26
CA GLN A 79 -12.30 -15.55 2.07
C GLN A 79 -12.78 -16.97 2.42
N ALA A 80 -12.28 -17.57 3.50
CA ALA A 80 -12.72 -18.89 3.96
C ALA A 80 -14.20 -18.89 4.37
N SER A 81 -14.66 -17.85 5.06
CA SER A 81 -16.07 -17.68 5.44
C SER A 81 -16.97 -17.49 4.21
N ALA A 82 -16.54 -16.67 3.24
CA ALA A 82 -17.26 -16.47 1.98
C ALA A 82 -17.32 -17.77 1.15
N LEU A 83 -16.23 -18.53 1.11
CA LEU A 83 -16.16 -19.85 0.48
C LEU A 83 -17.17 -20.79 1.15
N ARG A 84 -17.12 -20.94 2.48
CA ARG A 84 -18.02 -21.82 3.23
C ARG A 84 -19.50 -21.46 3.01
N LYS A 85 -19.84 -20.17 2.94
CA LYS A 85 -21.21 -19.73 2.62
C LYS A 85 -21.64 -20.14 1.21
N LYS A 86 -20.75 -20.03 0.21
CA LYS A 86 -21.02 -20.48 -1.16
C LYS A 86 -21.22 -21.99 -1.23
N PHE A 87 -20.42 -22.79 -0.52
CA PHE A 87 -20.51 -24.25 -0.57
C PHE A 87 -21.58 -24.86 0.36
N LYS A 88 -22.21 -24.07 1.24
CA LYS A 88 -23.28 -24.52 2.16
C LYS A 88 -24.48 -25.12 1.43
N HIS A 89 -24.79 -24.68 0.20
CA HIS A 89 -25.90 -25.26 -0.56
C HIS A 89 -25.61 -26.68 -1.05
N LEU A 90 -24.33 -27.06 -1.24
CA LEU A 90 -23.93 -28.40 -1.69
C LEU A 90 -24.03 -29.45 -0.58
N GLU A 91 -23.83 -29.05 0.68
CA GLU A 91 -24.05 -29.94 1.84
C GLU A 91 -25.51 -30.41 1.94
N LYS A 92 -26.46 -29.66 1.37
CA LYS A 92 -27.88 -30.01 1.38
C LYS A 92 -28.22 -31.14 0.39
N TYR A 93 -27.41 -31.34 -0.65
CA TYR A 93 -27.63 -32.37 -1.68
C TYR A 93 -26.97 -33.72 -1.37
N GLY A 94 -26.02 -33.76 -0.43
CA GLY A 94 -25.34 -35.00 -0.05
C GLY A 94 -26.13 -35.93 0.89
N GLY A 95 -27.27 -35.47 1.41
CA GLY A 95 -27.87 -36.05 2.61
C GLY A 95 -29.29 -36.61 2.52
N LYS A 96 -30.11 -36.28 1.51
CA LYS A 96 -31.51 -36.75 1.49
C LYS A 96 -32.08 -36.98 0.10
N ASP A 97 -32.64 -38.20 0.01
CA ASP A 97 -33.67 -38.69 -0.88
C ASP A 97 -33.28 -38.98 -2.32
N ARG A 98 -33.25 -40.29 -2.61
CA ARG A 98 -33.50 -40.83 -3.95
C ARG A 98 -34.80 -40.21 -4.44
N ASP A 99 -34.78 -39.57 -5.60
CA ASP A 99 -36.00 -39.10 -6.24
C ASP A 99 -36.93 -40.30 -6.47
N VAL A 100 -38.06 -40.35 -5.75
CA VAL A 100 -39.11 -41.34 -6.00
C VAL A 100 -39.96 -40.81 -7.15
N ILE A 101 -39.77 -41.38 -8.33
CA ILE A 101 -40.56 -41.06 -9.53
C ILE A 101 -41.81 -41.93 -9.50
N ASP A 102 -42.99 -41.31 -9.45
CA ASP A 102 -44.25 -42.03 -9.60
C ASP A 102 -44.62 -42.11 -11.08
N LEU A 103 -44.56 -43.31 -11.64
CA LEU A 103 -44.84 -43.55 -13.06
C LEU A 103 -46.29 -44.03 -13.21
N HIS A 104 -47.22 -43.09 -13.30
CA HIS A 104 -48.60 -43.40 -13.67
C HIS A 104 -48.70 -43.55 -15.19
N VAL A 105 -48.82 -44.79 -15.65
CA VAL A 105 -49.08 -45.13 -17.05
C VAL A 105 -50.57 -45.42 -17.19
N GLU A 106 -51.33 -44.49 -17.77
CA GLU A 106 -52.66 -44.82 -18.27
C GLU A 106 -52.48 -45.65 -19.55
N ASN A 107 -53.00 -46.89 -19.52
CA ASN A 107 -52.98 -47.79 -20.66
C ASN A 107 -53.46 -47.05 -21.91
N LEU A 108 -52.61 -47.01 -22.94
CA LEU A 108 -53.06 -46.77 -24.32
C LEU A 108 -54.09 -47.87 -24.63
N ILE A 109 -55.37 -47.52 -24.59
CA ILE A 109 -56.37 -48.31 -25.30
C ILE A 109 -56.31 -47.84 -26.75
N ASP A 110 -55.78 -48.71 -27.60
CA ASP A 110 -55.85 -48.58 -29.07
C ASP A 110 -57.32 -48.39 -29.50
N SER A 111 -57.57 -47.42 -30.36
CA SER A 111 -58.78 -47.35 -31.20
C SER A 111 -58.40 -46.86 -32.59
#